data_AF-A0A7X3XXL6-F1
#
_entry.id   AF-A0A7X3XXL6-F1
#
_cell.length_a   1.000
_cell.length_b   1.000
_cell.length_c   1.000
_cell.angle_alpha   90.00
_cell.angle_beta   90.00
_cell.angle_gamma   90.00
#
_symmetry.space_group_name_H-M   'P 1'
#
loop_
_entity.id
_entity.type
_entity.pdbx_description
1 polymer ?
#
loop_
_entity_poly.entity_id
_entity_poly.type
_entity_poly.pdbx_seq_one_letter_code
_entity_poly.pdbx_strand_id
1 'polypeptide(L)'
;MLEAEDLPPVLGVLRVITREHPLLPVILVIEQGSPDLQRLASITVEAVLFRHQIVARLPAALKSSVGTTAGVRALAEAYIRNEAIAPSVRRLVTCALTAVPPPRTVQHLARLLNSDPSTVRRHWRRGVNSHGIQRVKDLLDWLVLLYAASVKRPHLSWQLVAERIGTHEKTLRRLAARLTGETLGSVGSAGPERLLRRFADSLAESFCAELP
;
A
#
# COMPACT_ATOMS: atom_id res chain seq x y z
N MET A 1 -18.87 9.32 38.41
CA MET A 1 -19.62 9.81 37.25
C MET A 1 -18.77 10.88 36.60
N LEU A 2 -18.10 10.55 35.49
CA LEU A 2 -17.35 11.52 34.69
C LEU A 2 -18.15 11.73 33.42
N GLU A 3 -18.56 12.98 33.19
CA GLU A 3 -19.49 13.40 32.16
C GLU A 3 -18.83 13.44 30.77
N ALA A 4 -19.69 13.27 29.77
CA ALA A 4 -19.39 12.82 28.42
C ALA A 4 -19.18 13.97 27.41
N GLU A 5 -18.38 15.00 27.73
CA GLU A 5 -18.45 16.26 26.95
C GLU A 5 -17.29 16.63 25.99
N ASP A 6 -16.21 15.86 25.82
CA ASP A 6 -15.05 16.34 25.02
C ASP A 6 -14.56 15.45 23.85
N LEU A 7 -15.42 14.64 23.24
CA LEU A 7 -15.08 13.87 22.02
C LEU A 7 -15.45 14.45 20.61
N PRO A 8 -15.79 15.74 20.41
CA PRO A 8 -15.82 16.34 19.06
C PRO A 8 -14.43 16.55 18.37
N PRO A 9 -13.35 17.00 19.06
CA PRO A 9 -12.11 17.36 18.37
C PRO A 9 -11.29 16.15 17.92
N VAL A 10 -11.29 15.05 18.68
CA VAL A 10 -10.50 13.84 18.36
C VAL A 10 -10.95 13.19 17.06
N LEU A 11 -12.27 13.12 16.79
CA LEU A 11 -12.79 12.56 15.54
C LEU A 11 -12.39 13.41 14.33
N GLY A 12 -12.42 14.74 14.47
CA GLY A 12 -11.96 15.68 13.46
C GLY A 12 -10.48 15.50 13.16
N VAL A 13 -9.65 15.47 14.19
CA VAL A 13 -8.19 15.26 14.08
C VAL A 13 -7.87 13.91 13.44
N LEU A 14 -8.52 12.83 13.86
CA LEU A 14 -8.30 11.50 13.27
C LEU A 14 -8.72 11.45 11.80
N ARG A 15 -9.81 12.13 11.42
CA ARG A 15 -10.21 12.25 10.00
C ARG A 15 -9.21 13.05 9.18
N VAL A 16 -8.63 14.11 9.74
CA VAL A 16 -7.56 14.88 9.10
C VAL A 16 -6.30 14.02 8.96
N ILE A 17 -5.84 13.38 10.03
CA ILE A 17 -4.65 12.51 10.00
C ILE A 17 -4.81 11.36 9.01
N THR A 18 -5.94 10.65 9.03
CA THR A 18 -6.18 9.52 8.11
C THR A 18 -6.32 9.98 6.65
N ARG A 19 -6.75 11.22 6.41
CA ARG A 19 -6.85 11.82 5.07
C ARG A 19 -5.51 12.35 4.56
N GLU A 20 -4.76 13.06 5.40
CA GLU A 20 -3.50 13.71 5.03
C GLU A 20 -2.30 12.76 5.09
N HIS A 21 -2.37 11.75 5.95
CA HIS A 21 -1.34 10.74 6.15
C HIS A 21 -1.90 9.32 5.99
N PRO A 22 -2.39 8.94 4.78
CA PRO A 22 -3.04 7.64 4.53
C PRO A 22 -2.11 6.43 4.70
N LEU A 23 -0.81 6.66 4.93
CA LEU A 23 0.19 5.63 5.19
C LEU A 23 0.63 5.54 6.65
N LEU A 24 0.23 6.48 7.51
CA LEU A 24 0.50 6.38 8.93
C LEU A 24 -0.53 5.42 9.54
N PRO A 25 -0.10 4.25 10.05
CA PRO A 25 -1.01 3.35 10.69
C PRO A 25 -1.52 3.98 11.99
N VAL A 26 -2.83 4.25 12.05
CA VAL A 26 -3.52 4.73 13.22
C VAL A 26 -4.10 3.53 13.94
N ILE A 27 -3.65 3.26 15.17
CA ILE A 27 -4.26 2.24 16.04
C ILE A 27 -5.00 2.97 17.14
N LEU A 28 -6.31 2.78 17.22
CA LEU A 28 -7.13 3.31 18.31
C LEU A 28 -7.09 2.36 19.49
N VAL A 29 -6.84 2.93 20.66
CA VAL A 29 -6.93 2.21 21.93
C VAL A 29 -8.10 2.82 22.70
N ILE A 30 -9.09 1.99 23.05
CA ILE A 30 -10.31 2.43 23.73
C ILE A 30 -10.57 1.62 25.00
N GLU A 31 -11.32 2.20 25.94
CA GLU A 31 -11.81 1.46 27.10
C GLU A 31 -12.95 0.50 26.72
N GLN A 32 -13.04 -0.63 27.43
CA GLN A 32 -14.12 -1.59 27.21
C GLN A 32 -15.45 -0.98 27.64
N GLY A 33 -16.48 -1.11 26.80
CA GLY A 33 -17.78 -0.49 27.04
C GLY A 33 -17.84 1.02 26.75
N SER A 34 -16.77 1.60 26.17
CA SER A 34 -16.80 3.02 25.78
C SER A 34 -17.92 3.30 24.78
N PRO A 35 -18.75 4.33 25.01
CA PRO A 35 -19.77 4.78 24.05
C PRO A 35 -19.14 5.36 22.77
N ASP A 36 -17.84 5.67 22.79
CA ASP A 36 -17.12 6.21 21.65
C ASP A 36 -16.91 5.17 20.54
N LEU A 37 -17.04 3.88 20.85
CA LEU A 37 -16.88 2.80 19.86
C LEU A 37 -17.87 2.96 18.69
N GLN A 38 -19.12 3.32 18.98
CA GLN A 38 -20.12 3.60 17.95
C GLN A 38 -19.79 4.86 17.14
N ARG A 39 -19.25 5.90 17.80
CA ARG A 39 -18.88 7.17 17.15
C ARG A 39 -17.63 7.01 16.26
N LEU A 40 -16.68 6.20 16.71
CA LEU A 40 -15.44 5.86 16.03
C LEU A 40 -15.63 4.87 14.89
N ALA A 41 -16.78 4.18 14.79
CA ALA A 41 -17.08 3.29 13.66
C ALA A 41 -17.02 4.00 12.29
N SER A 42 -17.20 5.32 12.27
CA SER A 42 -17.05 6.15 11.07
C SER A 42 -15.60 6.44 10.68
N ILE A 43 -14.63 6.17 11.55
CA ILE A 43 -13.20 6.40 11.32
C ILE A 43 -12.54 5.10 10.95
N THR A 44 -11.76 5.14 9.87
CA THR A 44 -10.97 3.97 9.46
C THR A 44 -9.61 4.05 10.12
N VAL A 45 -9.34 3.05 10.96
CA VAL A 45 -8.07 2.87 11.64
C VAL A 45 -7.58 1.44 11.42
N GLU A 46 -6.30 1.20 11.61
CA GLU A 46 -5.62 -0.07 11.40
C GLU A 46 -6.12 -1.15 12.35
N ALA A 47 -6.32 -0.77 13.61
CA ALA A 47 -6.91 -1.61 14.63
C ALA A 47 -7.60 -0.74 15.66
N VAL A 48 -8.71 -1.26 16.20
CA VAL A 48 -9.29 -0.80 17.46
C VAL A 48 -8.94 -1.86 18.49
N LEU A 49 -8.17 -1.49 19.49
CA LEU A 49 -7.78 -2.36 20.60
C LEU A 49 -8.47 -1.88 21.87
N PHE A 50 -8.98 -2.81 22.67
CA PHE A 50 -9.34 -2.45 24.03
C PHE A 50 -8.07 -2.26 24.87
N ARG A 51 -8.12 -1.40 25.88
CA ARG A 51 -6.96 -1.11 26.74
C ARG A 51 -6.32 -2.38 27.33
N HIS A 52 -7.13 -3.35 27.75
CA HIS A 52 -6.65 -4.64 28.26
C HIS A 52 -5.96 -5.52 27.19
N GLN A 53 -6.15 -5.23 25.90
CA GLN A 53 -5.59 -6.01 24.78
C GLN A 53 -4.28 -5.44 24.24
N ILE A 54 -3.84 -4.27 24.71
CA ILE A 54 -2.66 -3.57 24.16
C ILE A 54 -1.46 -4.51 24.12
N VAL A 55 -1.10 -5.10 25.26
CA VAL A 55 0.11 -5.95 25.37
C VAL A 55 0.03 -7.14 24.41
N ALA A 56 -1.13 -7.79 24.31
CA ALA A 56 -1.30 -9.00 23.51
C ALA A 56 -1.46 -8.74 21.99
N ARG A 57 -2.02 -7.58 21.60
CA ARG A 57 -2.47 -7.35 20.22
C ARG A 57 -1.81 -6.18 19.51
N LEU A 58 -1.26 -5.21 20.25
CA LEU A 58 -0.55 -4.07 19.64
C LEU A 58 0.64 -4.51 18.78
N PRO A 59 1.50 -5.48 19.20
CA PRO A 59 2.61 -5.91 18.36
C PRO A 59 2.18 -6.46 17.00
N ALA A 60 1.13 -7.29 16.97
CA ALA A 60 0.59 -7.84 15.73
C ALA A 60 -0.05 -6.76 14.85
N ALA A 61 -0.81 -5.83 15.44
CA ALA A 61 -1.43 -4.73 14.73
C ALA A 61 -0.41 -3.73 14.15
N LEU A 62 0.67 -3.45 14.88
CA LEU A 62 1.78 -2.64 14.38
C LEU A 62 2.51 -3.36 13.24
N LYS A 63 2.84 -4.65 13.42
CA LYS A 63 3.54 -5.45 12.42
C LYS A 63 2.79 -5.47 11.08
N SER A 64 1.49 -5.77 11.10
CA SER A 64 0.68 -5.83 9.87
C SER A 64 0.56 -4.48 9.16
N SER A 65 0.57 -3.39 9.91
CA SER A 65 0.24 -2.06 9.39
C SER A 65 1.48 -1.26 8.95
N VAL A 66 2.58 -1.42 9.69
CA VAL A 66 3.88 -0.84 9.33
C VAL A 66 4.57 -1.67 8.26
N GLY A 67 4.44 -3.00 8.29
CA GLY A 67 5.25 -3.91 7.48
C GLY A 67 5.18 -3.69 5.97
N THR A 68 4.00 -3.36 5.44
CA THR A 68 3.85 -3.15 3.98
C THR A 68 4.38 -1.80 3.53
N THR A 69 4.03 -0.73 4.24
CA THR A 69 4.51 0.62 3.96
C THR A 69 6.03 0.73 4.15
N ALA A 70 6.54 0.20 5.25
CA ALA A 70 7.97 0.14 5.53
C ALA A 70 8.69 -0.75 4.50
N GLY A 71 8.10 -1.86 4.09
CA GLY A 71 8.67 -2.74 3.09
C GLY A 71 8.74 -2.11 1.69
N VAL A 72 7.69 -1.41 1.23
CA VAL A 72 7.74 -0.65 -0.03
C VAL A 72 8.78 0.46 0.03
N ARG A 73 8.92 1.15 1.17
CA ARG A 73 9.97 2.15 1.39
C ARG A 73 11.37 1.54 1.36
N ALA A 74 11.58 0.41 2.03
CA ALA A 74 12.84 -0.31 2.03
C ALA A 74 13.23 -0.76 0.62
N LEU A 75 12.27 -1.22 -0.19
CA LEU A 75 12.49 -1.49 -1.62
C LEU A 75 12.91 -0.22 -2.36
N ALA A 76 12.21 0.90 -2.17
CA ALA A 76 12.56 2.16 -2.83
C ALA A 76 14.01 2.58 -2.51
N GLU A 77 14.41 2.46 -1.24
CA GLU A 77 15.77 2.74 -0.76
C GLU A 77 16.81 1.80 -1.37
N ALA A 78 16.50 0.49 -1.47
CA ALA A 78 17.39 -0.47 -2.13
C ALA A 78 17.62 -0.10 -3.60
N TYR A 79 16.57 0.31 -4.33
CA TYR A 79 16.66 0.73 -5.72
C TYR A 79 17.38 2.07 -5.91
N ILE A 80 17.33 2.98 -4.93
CA ILE A 80 18.14 4.21 -4.95
C ILE A 80 19.64 3.86 -4.95
N ARG A 81 20.04 2.88 -4.11
CA ARG A 81 21.44 2.49 -3.90
C ARG A 81 21.97 1.47 -4.93
N ASN A 82 21.11 0.85 -5.73
CA ASN A 82 21.52 -0.22 -6.63
C ASN A 82 22.19 0.32 -7.90
N GLU A 83 23.51 0.48 -7.88
CA GLU A 83 24.26 1.07 -8.99
C GLU A 83 24.24 0.25 -10.29
N ALA A 84 23.94 -1.06 -10.20
CA ALA A 84 23.87 -1.96 -11.36
C ALA A 84 22.67 -1.66 -12.27
N ILE A 85 21.64 -0.99 -11.75
CA ILE A 85 20.46 -0.59 -12.53
C ILE A 85 20.69 0.79 -13.15
N ALA A 86 20.33 0.96 -14.42
CA ALA A 86 20.48 2.24 -15.13
C ALA A 86 19.79 3.41 -14.36
N PRO A 87 20.41 4.59 -14.23
CA PRO A 87 19.90 5.69 -13.42
C PRO A 87 18.45 6.11 -13.74
N SER A 88 18.09 6.11 -15.03
CA SER A 88 16.73 6.45 -15.49
C SER A 88 15.67 5.45 -14.99
N VAL A 89 16.03 4.17 -14.88
CA VAL A 89 15.15 3.10 -14.40
C VAL A 89 15.07 3.13 -12.89
N ARG A 90 16.19 3.35 -12.18
CA ARG A 90 16.19 3.57 -10.73
C ARG A 90 15.25 4.70 -10.35
N ARG A 91 15.40 5.87 -10.98
CA ARG A 91 14.55 7.03 -10.73
C ARG A 91 13.07 6.74 -10.98
N LEU A 92 12.76 6.00 -12.05
CA LEU A 92 11.41 5.58 -12.37
C LEU A 92 10.83 4.67 -11.28
N VAL A 93 11.54 3.61 -10.90
CA VAL A 93 11.11 2.62 -9.90
C VAL A 93 10.94 3.28 -8.54
N THR A 94 11.94 4.04 -8.09
CA THR A 94 11.87 4.79 -6.83
C THR A 94 10.67 5.73 -6.84
N CYS A 95 10.48 6.54 -7.88
CA CYS A 95 9.35 7.46 -7.97
C CYS A 95 8.00 6.73 -7.89
N ALA A 96 7.87 5.58 -8.56
CA ALA A 96 6.65 4.78 -8.49
C ALA A 96 6.42 4.20 -7.08
N LEU A 97 7.45 3.65 -6.44
CA LEU A 97 7.38 3.06 -5.10
C LEU A 97 7.06 4.09 -4.01
N THR A 98 7.57 5.32 -4.15
CA THR A 98 7.38 6.37 -3.14
C THR A 98 6.12 7.20 -3.36
N ALA A 99 5.42 7.04 -4.48
CA ALA A 99 4.25 7.84 -4.81
C ALA A 99 3.00 7.34 -4.07
N VAL A 100 2.27 8.30 -3.49
CA VAL A 100 1.11 8.03 -2.63
C VAL A 100 -0.02 8.99 -3.01
N PRO A 101 -1.18 8.50 -3.50
CA PRO A 101 -1.43 7.11 -3.92
C PRO A 101 -0.54 6.69 -5.10
N PRO A 102 -0.34 5.37 -5.32
CA PRO A 102 0.49 4.90 -6.42
C PRO A 102 -0.06 5.35 -7.78
N PRO A 103 0.80 5.75 -8.73
CA PRO A 103 0.36 6.18 -10.05
C PRO A 103 -0.26 5.00 -10.79
N ARG A 104 -1.49 5.18 -11.27
CA ARG A 104 -2.25 4.09 -11.93
C ARG A 104 -2.00 3.99 -13.44
N THR A 105 -1.41 5.03 -14.02
CA THR A 105 -1.14 5.11 -15.46
C THR A 105 0.29 5.55 -15.71
N VAL A 106 0.85 5.11 -16.83
CA VAL A 106 2.17 5.55 -17.29
C VAL A 106 2.20 7.07 -17.47
N GLN A 107 1.09 7.69 -17.91
CA GLN A 107 0.98 9.13 -18.05
C GLN A 107 1.03 9.86 -16.70
N HIS A 108 0.46 9.29 -15.64
CA HIS A 108 0.60 9.86 -14.31
C HIS A 108 2.04 9.75 -13.81
N LEU A 109 2.68 8.58 -13.92
CA LEU A 109 4.09 8.41 -13.55
C LEU A 109 5.01 9.35 -14.33
N ALA A 110 4.77 9.51 -15.64
CA ALA A 110 5.57 10.38 -16.50
C ALA A 110 5.49 11.85 -16.05
N ARG A 111 4.30 12.33 -15.63
CA ARG A 111 4.13 13.65 -15.03
C ARG A 111 4.94 13.81 -13.74
N LEU A 112 4.94 12.82 -12.86
CA LEU A 112 5.75 12.86 -11.62
C LEU A 112 7.26 12.92 -11.91
N LEU A 113 7.69 12.34 -13.02
CA LEU A 113 9.08 12.34 -13.48
C LEU A 113 9.44 13.56 -14.34
N ASN A 114 8.49 14.47 -14.63
CA ASN A 114 8.63 15.54 -15.62
C ASN A 114 9.18 15.01 -16.97
N SER A 115 8.56 13.95 -17.49
CA SER A 115 8.98 13.24 -18.70
C SER A 115 7.79 12.82 -19.56
N ASP A 116 8.04 12.45 -20.81
CA ASP A 116 7.01 11.88 -21.69
C ASP A 116 6.70 10.42 -21.38
N PRO A 117 5.44 9.96 -21.57
CA PRO A 117 5.08 8.56 -21.39
C PRO A 117 5.84 7.60 -22.34
N SER A 118 6.25 8.07 -23.52
CA SER A 118 7.08 7.31 -24.46
C SER A 118 8.49 7.10 -23.91
N THR A 119 9.08 8.14 -23.32
CA THR A 119 10.39 8.13 -22.67
C THR A 119 10.42 7.17 -21.48
N VAL A 120 9.39 7.21 -20.62
CA VAL A 120 9.23 6.27 -19.50
C VAL A 120 9.21 4.81 -19.99
N ARG A 121 8.40 4.49 -21.01
CA ARG A 121 8.34 3.13 -21.58
C ARG A 121 9.66 2.73 -22.25
N ARG A 122 10.37 3.67 -22.88
CA ARG A 122 11.66 3.42 -23.52
C ARG A 122 12.74 3.10 -22.49
N HIS A 123 12.82 3.87 -21.41
CA HIS A 123 13.76 3.61 -20.32
C HIS A 123 13.48 2.26 -19.67
N TRP A 124 12.22 1.95 -19.38
CA TRP A 124 11.84 0.64 -18.83
C TRP A 124 12.30 -0.51 -19.73
N ARG A 125 11.88 -0.51 -21.01
CA ARG A 125 12.21 -1.59 -21.96
C ARG A 125 13.71 -1.80 -22.18
N ARG A 126 14.52 -0.76 -21.99
CA ARG A 126 15.98 -0.86 -22.10
C ARG A 126 16.65 -1.37 -20.84
N GLY A 127 15.99 -1.24 -19.69
CA GLY A 127 16.52 -1.63 -18.39
C GLY A 127 16.07 -3.00 -17.92
N VAL A 128 14.89 -3.47 -18.36
CA VAL A 128 14.39 -4.79 -17.97
C VAL A 128 14.90 -5.90 -18.90
N ASN A 129 15.11 -7.08 -18.32
CA ASN A 129 15.38 -8.31 -19.05
C ASN A 129 14.04 -8.98 -19.49
N SER A 130 14.11 -10.21 -19.99
CA SER A 130 12.93 -10.96 -20.45
C SER A 130 12.13 -11.68 -19.35
N HIS A 131 12.51 -11.53 -18.07
CA HIS A 131 11.89 -12.18 -16.91
C HIS A 131 11.21 -11.14 -16.00
N GLY A 132 10.34 -11.59 -15.08
CA GLY A 132 9.63 -10.71 -14.16
C GLY A 132 8.68 -9.69 -14.83
N ILE A 133 8.71 -8.44 -14.37
CA ILE A 133 7.81 -7.35 -14.78
C ILE A 133 8.24 -6.74 -16.11
N GLN A 134 7.56 -7.14 -17.18
CA GLN A 134 7.92 -6.72 -18.54
C GLN A 134 7.44 -5.31 -18.93
N ARG A 135 6.39 -4.80 -18.29
CA ARG A 135 5.82 -3.48 -18.64
C ARG A 135 5.74 -2.59 -17.41
N VAL A 136 6.00 -1.29 -17.60
CA VAL A 136 5.74 -0.26 -16.58
C VAL A 136 4.32 -0.37 -16.01
N LYS A 137 3.33 -0.67 -16.86
CA LYS A 137 1.94 -0.82 -16.41
C LYS A 137 1.76 -1.98 -15.42
N ASP A 138 2.55 -3.04 -15.55
CA ASP A 138 2.50 -4.18 -14.63
C ASP A 138 3.11 -3.82 -13.28
N LEU A 139 4.21 -3.05 -13.25
CA LEU A 139 4.74 -2.42 -12.03
C LEU A 139 3.66 -1.58 -11.34
N LEU A 140 3.00 -0.70 -12.08
CA LEU A 140 1.95 0.16 -11.51
C LEU A 140 0.76 -0.64 -10.99
N ASP A 141 0.38 -1.71 -11.69
CA ASP A 141 -0.71 -2.59 -11.25
C ASP A 141 -0.36 -3.36 -9.97
N TRP A 142 0.89 -3.82 -9.84
CA TRP A 142 1.39 -4.39 -8.59
C TRP A 142 1.27 -3.40 -7.43
N LEU A 143 1.69 -2.15 -7.63
CA LEU A 143 1.62 -1.12 -6.59
C LEU A 143 0.18 -0.77 -6.20
N VAL A 144 -0.74 -0.74 -7.16
CA VAL A 144 -2.17 -0.55 -6.88
C VAL A 144 -2.72 -1.72 -6.06
N LEU A 145 -2.37 -2.97 -6.39
CA LEU A 145 -2.82 -4.14 -5.64
C LEU A 145 -2.22 -4.19 -4.23
N LEU A 146 -0.94 -3.84 -4.08
CA LEU A 146 -0.27 -3.72 -2.77
C LEU A 146 -0.92 -2.65 -1.91
N TYR A 147 -1.20 -1.47 -2.48
CA TYR A 147 -1.89 -0.40 -1.77
C TYR A 147 -3.33 -0.80 -1.38
N ALA A 148 -4.04 -1.52 -2.25
CA ALA A 148 -5.35 -2.06 -1.91
C ALA A 148 -5.27 -3.08 -0.76
N ALA A 149 -4.27 -3.97 -0.79
CA ALA A 149 -4.05 -4.97 0.24
C ALA A 149 -3.62 -4.34 1.58
N SER A 150 -2.83 -3.26 1.56
CA SER A 150 -2.44 -2.52 2.77
C SER A 150 -3.61 -1.76 3.40
N VAL A 151 -4.58 -1.33 2.59
CA VAL A 151 -5.83 -0.68 3.05
C VAL A 151 -6.88 -1.71 3.49
N LYS A 152 -6.87 -2.93 2.93
CA LYS A 152 -7.84 -3.97 3.27
C LYS A 152 -7.78 -4.31 4.77
N ARG A 153 -8.96 -4.34 5.40
CA ARG A 153 -9.19 -4.80 6.78
C ARG A 153 -10.18 -5.96 6.78
N PRO A 154 -10.21 -6.83 7.79
CA PRO A 154 -11.14 -7.96 7.84
C PRO A 154 -12.61 -7.56 7.63
N HIS A 155 -13.04 -6.45 8.23
CA HIS A 155 -14.41 -5.95 8.19
C HIS A 155 -14.75 -5.11 6.94
N LEU A 156 -13.76 -4.64 6.16
CA LEU A 156 -14.02 -3.83 4.97
C LEU A 156 -14.30 -4.73 3.75
N SER A 157 -15.34 -4.42 2.99
CA SER A 157 -15.56 -5.04 1.68
C SER A 157 -14.51 -4.56 0.66
N TRP A 158 -14.23 -5.39 -0.35
CA TRP A 158 -13.31 -4.99 -1.42
C TRP A 158 -13.85 -3.85 -2.28
N GLN A 159 -15.18 -3.72 -2.39
CA GLN A 159 -15.82 -2.57 -3.02
C GLN A 159 -15.45 -1.26 -2.31
N LEU A 160 -15.60 -1.22 -0.98
CA LEU A 160 -15.28 -0.03 -0.20
C LEU A 160 -13.79 0.31 -0.24
N VAL A 161 -12.92 -0.72 -0.24
CA VAL A 161 -11.47 -0.53 -0.47
C VAL A 161 -11.23 0.10 -1.85
N ALA A 162 -11.86 -0.42 -2.89
CA ALA A 162 -11.71 0.11 -4.26
C ALA A 162 -12.15 1.58 -4.35
N GLU A 163 -13.31 1.92 -3.80
CA GLU A 163 -13.83 3.30 -3.76
C GLU A 163 -12.85 4.25 -3.05
N ARG A 164 -12.33 3.85 -1.89
CA ARG A 164 -11.37 4.66 -1.12
C ARG A 164 -10.08 4.92 -1.86
N ILE A 165 -9.57 3.92 -2.57
CA ILE A 165 -8.37 4.08 -3.38
C ILE A 165 -8.71 4.56 -4.79
N GLY A 166 -9.93 5.05 -5.05
CA GLY A 166 -10.37 5.66 -6.30
C GLY A 166 -10.38 4.74 -7.52
N THR A 167 -10.65 3.44 -7.35
CA THR A 167 -10.73 2.44 -8.42
C THR A 167 -12.03 1.63 -8.36
N HIS A 168 -12.15 0.60 -9.20
CA HIS A 168 -13.28 -0.32 -9.20
C HIS A 168 -12.86 -1.70 -8.68
N GLU A 169 -13.74 -2.38 -7.95
CA GLU A 169 -13.46 -3.73 -7.44
C GLU A 169 -13.13 -4.72 -8.56
N LYS A 170 -13.81 -4.61 -9.70
CA LYS A 170 -13.52 -5.42 -10.91
C LYS A 170 -12.08 -5.27 -11.37
N THR A 171 -11.50 -4.07 -11.24
CA THR A 171 -10.09 -3.83 -11.53
C THR A 171 -9.21 -4.60 -10.57
N LEU A 172 -9.45 -4.50 -9.26
CA LEU A 172 -8.68 -5.23 -8.24
C LEU A 172 -8.76 -6.75 -8.41
N ARG A 173 -9.96 -7.28 -8.70
CA ARG A 173 -10.15 -8.71 -9.02
C ARG A 173 -9.32 -9.14 -10.21
N ARG A 174 -9.35 -8.35 -11.30
CA ARG A 174 -8.53 -8.61 -12.48
C ARG A 174 -7.03 -8.55 -12.17
N LEU A 175 -6.59 -7.60 -11.36
CA LEU A 175 -5.18 -7.46 -10.98
C LEU A 175 -4.72 -8.65 -10.13
N ALA A 176 -5.49 -9.05 -9.13
CA ALA A 176 -5.18 -10.23 -8.32
C ALA A 176 -5.01 -11.48 -9.20
N ALA A 177 -6.02 -11.81 -10.00
CA ALA A 177 -5.96 -12.99 -10.87
C ALA A 177 -4.78 -12.95 -11.84
N ARG A 178 -4.51 -11.79 -12.45
CA ARG A 178 -3.47 -11.64 -13.46
C ARG A 178 -2.04 -11.62 -12.91
N LEU A 179 -1.84 -11.03 -11.73
CA LEU A 179 -0.50 -10.83 -11.17
C LEU A 179 -0.09 -11.97 -10.23
N THR A 180 -1.05 -12.56 -9.52
CA THR A 180 -0.76 -13.57 -8.49
C THR A 180 -1.32 -14.94 -8.81
N GLY A 181 -2.19 -15.05 -9.82
CA GLY A 181 -2.96 -16.28 -10.09
C GLY A 181 -4.06 -16.54 -9.06
N GLU A 182 -4.30 -15.63 -8.12
CA GLU A 182 -5.21 -15.85 -6.99
C GLU A 182 -6.46 -14.97 -7.06
N THR A 183 -7.48 -15.38 -6.30
CA THR A 183 -8.66 -14.55 -6.09
C THR A 183 -8.32 -13.35 -5.19
N LEU A 184 -9.09 -12.27 -5.34
CA LEU A 184 -8.95 -11.09 -4.49
C LEU A 184 -9.19 -11.41 -2.99
N GLY A 185 -10.03 -12.40 -2.70
CA GLY A 185 -10.22 -12.94 -1.34
C GLY A 185 -8.95 -13.55 -0.76
N SER A 186 -8.30 -14.45 -1.51
CA SER A 186 -7.02 -15.08 -1.11
C SER A 186 -5.93 -14.05 -0.83
N VAL A 187 -5.81 -13.03 -1.70
CA VAL A 187 -4.85 -11.93 -1.50
C VAL A 187 -5.11 -11.19 -0.18
N GLY A 188 -6.37 -10.96 0.17
CA GLY A 188 -6.75 -10.32 1.44
C GLY A 188 -6.44 -11.19 2.66
N SER A 189 -6.68 -12.50 2.57
CA SER A 189 -6.43 -13.43 3.67
C SER A 189 -4.95 -13.72 3.92
N ALA A 190 -4.15 -13.74 2.85
CA ALA A 190 -2.71 -13.96 2.91
C ALA A 190 -1.93 -12.84 3.61
N GLY A 191 -2.52 -11.65 3.66
CA GLY A 191 -1.89 -10.45 4.17
C GLY A 191 -0.96 -9.78 3.15
N PRO A 192 -0.74 -8.46 3.32
CA PRO A 192 0.00 -7.66 2.37
C PRO A 192 1.52 -7.96 2.35
N GLU A 193 2.08 -8.55 3.42
CA GLU A 193 3.51 -8.96 3.47
C GLU A 193 3.85 -10.05 2.44
N ARG A 194 2.98 -11.05 2.26
CA ARG A 194 3.18 -12.11 1.25
C ARG A 194 3.13 -11.53 -0.15
N LEU A 195 2.19 -10.63 -0.39
CA LEU A 195 2.05 -9.94 -1.66
C LEU A 195 3.28 -9.06 -1.95
N LEU A 196 3.82 -8.39 -0.93
CA LEU A 196 5.03 -7.58 -1.03
C LEU A 196 6.24 -8.43 -1.42
N ARG A 197 6.43 -9.61 -0.80
CA ARG A 197 7.54 -10.52 -1.17
C ARG A 197 7.45 -10.93 -2.63
N ARG A 198 6.29 -11.41 -3.08
CA ARG A 198 6.09 -11.79 -4.50
C ARG A 198 6.35 -10.64 -5.47
N PHE A 199 5.91 -9.45 -5.10
CA PHE A 199 6.20 -8.25 -5.88
C PHE A 199 7.70 -7.95 -5.92
N ALA A 200 8.38 -8.00 -4.78
CA ALA A 200 9.82 -7.77 -4.69
C ALA A 200 10.59 -8.78 -5.55
N ASP A 201 10.24 -10.07 -5.47
CA ASP A 201 10.85 -11.14 -6.26
C ASP A 201 10.63 -10.89 -7.76
N SER A 202 9.39 -10.60 -8.17
CA SER A 202 9.06 -10.30 -9.58
C SER A 202 9.78 -9.05 -10.09
N LEU A 203 9.94 -8.03 -9.24
CA LEU A 203 10.63 -6.81 -9.59
C LEU A 203 12.15 -7.05 -9.67
N ALA A 204 12.71 -7.84 -8.76
CA ALA A 204 14.11 -8.28 -8.79
C ALA A 204 14.44 -9.00 -10.10
N GLU A 205 13.62 -10.01 -10.44
CA GLU A 205 13.77 -10.79 -11.67
C GLU A 205 13.74 -9.93 -12.94
N SER A 206 13.11 -8.75 -12.88
CA SER A 206 13.03 -7.82 -14.01
C SER A 206 14.39 -7.23 -14.39
N PHE A 207 15.36 -7.24 -13.48
CA PHE A 207 16.69 -6.69 -13.68
C PHE A 207 17.71 -7.82 -13.51
N CYS A 208 18.74 -7.89 -14.35
CA CYS A 208 19.78 -8.94 -14.26
C CYS A 208 20.70 -8.79 -13.02
N ALA A 209 20.21 -8.23 -11.91
CA ALA A 209 20.96 -8.08 -10.68
C ALA A 209 20.23 -8.86 -9.58
N GLU A 210 20.89 -9.87 -9.01
CA GLU A 210 20.48 -10.44 -7.73
C GLU A 210 20.31 -9.28 -6.73
N LEU A 211 19.10 -9.09 -6.19
CA LEU A 211 18.93 -8.21 -5.04
C LEU A 211 19.63 -8.89 -3.86
N PRO A 212 20.51 -8.19 -3.12
CA PRO A 212 21.16 -8.76 -1.94
C PRO A 212 20.16 -9.07 -0.82
#